data_AF-A0A7S3H354-F1
#
_entry.id   AF-A0A7S3H354-F1
#
_cell.length_a   1.000
_cell.length_b   1.000
_cell.length_c   1.000
_cell.angle_alpha   90.00
_cell.angle_beta   90.00
_cell.angle_gamma   90.00
#
_symmetry.space_group_name_H-M   'P 1'
#
loop_
_entity.id
_entity.type
_entity.pdbx_description
1 polymer ?
#
loop_
_entity_poly.entity_id
_entity_poly.type
_entity_poly.pdbx_seq_one_letter_code
_entity_poly.pdbx_strand_id
1 'polypeptide(L)'
;RGFKSDVELLLLHGVAAEQKYARRLRGVYYRMGELVAGQPCYQKLLHSQKRGGKVGCDSIYLTWNGGQMKWEVTTDLRETRPVVACSAVLGEVGPVSKAAGPWKVQDGNGDFFEDA
;
A
#
# COMPACT_ATOMS: atom_id res chain seq x y z
N ARG A 1 4.50 19.55 8.29
CA ARG A 1 5.02 19.78 6.92
C ARG A 1 3.81 19.77 5.99
N GLY A 2 3.67 20.77 5.12
CA GLY A 2 2.58 20.81 4.14
C GLY A 2 2.86 19.87 2.96
N PHE A 3 1.81 19.46 2.25
CA PHE A 3 1.94 18.80 0.95
C PHE A 3 2.28 19.85 -0.12
N LYS A 4 3.06 19.46 -1.12
CA LYS A 4 3.28 20.30 -2.30
C LYS A 4 2.01 20.30 -3.18
N SER A 5 1.90 21.26 -4.10
CA SER A 5 0.75 21.38 -5.01
C SER A 5 0.64 20.24 -6.02
N ASP A 6 1.72 19.49 -6.23
CA ASP A 6 1.84 18.35 -7.13
C ASP A 6 1.75 17.00 -6.39
N VAL A 7 1.09 16.97 -5.22
CA VAL A 7 0.95 15.73 -4.45
C VAL A 7 0.12 14.71 -5.22
N GLU A 8 0.69 13.52 -5.40
CA GLU A 8 -0.01 12.38 -5.96
C GLU A 8 -0.65 11.57 -4.83
N LEU A 9 -1.95 11.31 -4.96
CA LEU A 9 -2.74 10.54 -4.00
C LEU A 9 -3.29 9.29 -4.68
N LEU A 10 -3.24 8.17 -3.96
CA LEU A 10 -3.78 6.89 -4.38
C LEU A 10 -4.83 6.42 -3.38
N LEU A 11 -6.00 5.99 -3.87
CA LEU A 11 -7.02 5.36 -3.06
C LEU A 11 -6.90 3.84 -3.18
N LEU A 12 -6.52 3.17 -2.08
CA LEU A 12 -6.60 1.71 -2.01
C LEU A 12 -7.99 1.31 -1.50
N HIS A 13 -8.77 0.68 -2.37
CA HIS A 13 -10.12 0.20 -2.09
C HIS A 13 -10.30 -1.24 -2.57
N GLY A 14 -11.48 -1.85 -2.32
CA GLY A 14 -11.81 -3.18 -2.84
C GLY A 14 -11.17 -4.37 -2.09
N VAL A 15 -10.42 -4.13 -1.03
CA VAL A 15 -9.93 -5.20 -0.12
C VAL A 15 -11.14 -5.83 0.58
N ALA A 16 -11.40 -7.14 0.48
CA ALA A 16 -12.60 -7.79 1.05
C ALA A 16 -12.78 -7.51 2.56
N ALA A 17 -14.00 -7.25 3.05
CA ALA A 17 -14.22 -6.77 4.42
C ALA A 17 -13.92 -7.82 5.50
N GLU A 18 -13.96 -9.09 5.09
CA GLU A 18 -13.75 -10.31 5.85
C GLU A 18 -12.26 -10.50 6.18
N GLN A 19 -11.36 -9.88 5.41
CA GLN A 19 -9.93 -9.95 5.65
C GLN A 19 -9.54 -9.14 6.90
N LYS A 20 -8.78 -9.76 7.80
CA LYS A 20 -8.37 -9.20 9.10
C LYS A 20 -7.81 -7.79 9.02
N TYR A 21 -7.02 -7.48 7.98
CA TYR A 21 -6.39 -6.17 7.80
C TYR A 21 -7.11 -5.24 6.82
N ALA A 22 -8.30 -5.58 6.33
CA ALA A 22 -9.01 -4.79 5.32
C ALA A 22 -9.18 -3.32 5.72
N ARG A 23 -9.63 -3.06 6.95
CA ARG A 23 -9.77 -1.69 7.48
C ARG A 23 -8.43 -0.96 7.58
N ARG A 24 -7.36 -1.70 7.88
CA ARG A 24 -6.01 -1.17 8.04
C ARG A 24 -5.35 -0.87 6.68
N LEU A 25 -5.72 -1.58 5.62
CA LEU A 25 -5.16 -1.36 4.27
C LEU A 25 -5.95 -0.30 3.50
N ARG A 26 -7.28 -0.34 3.55
CA ARG A 26 -8.13 0.62 2.83
C ARG A 26 -7.84 2.06 3.27
N GLY A 27 -7.78 2.98 2.30
CA GLY A 27 -7.63 4.40 2.57
C GLY A 27 -6.82 5.14 1.52
N VAL A 28 -6.48 6.38 1.83
CA VAL A 28 -5.70 7.25 0.96
C VAL A 28 -4.22 7.10 1.29
N TYR A 29 -3.41 6.95 0.25
CA TYR A 29 -1.97 6.92 0.28
C TYR A 29 -1.45 8.15 -0.45
N TYR A 30 -0.40 8.77 0.05
CA TYR A 30 0.28 9.86 -0.66
C TYR A 30 1.64 9.40 -1.15
N ARG A 31 2.05 9.88 -2.31
CA ARG A 31 3.38 9.60 -2.85
C ARG A 31 4.46 10.29 -2.03
N MET A 32 5.42 9.50 -1.54
CA MET A 32 6.62 10.01 -0.91
C MET A 32 7.55 10.65 -1.96
N GLY A 33 8.36 11.62 -1.54
CA GLY A 33 9.31 12.28 -2.46
C GLY A 33 10.49 11.39 -2.86
N GLU A 34 10.75 10.32 -2.11
CA GLU A 34 11.84 9.39 -2.34
C GLU A 34 11.35 8.16 -3.12
N LEU A 35 12.23 7.62 -3.97
CA LEU A 35 12.00 6.36 -4.66
C LEU A 35 12.47 5.21 -3.77
N VAL A 36 11.69 4.12 -3.74
CA VAL A 36 12.06 2.86 -3.08
C VAL A 36 12.20 1.81 -4.17
N ALA A 37 13.34 1.12 -4.21
CA ALA A 37 13.68 0.17 -5.28
C ALA A 37 13.52 0.77 -6.69
N GLY A 38 13.87 2.05 -6.85
CA GLY A 38 13.76 2.78 -8.12
C GLY A 38 12.32 3.13 -8.54
N GLN A 39 11.32 2.89 -7.70
CA GLN A 39 9.90 3.14 -7.98
C GLN A 39 9.27 4.11 -6.97
N PRO A 40 8.15 4.76 -7.34
CA PRO A 40 7.38 5.56 -6.39
C PRO A 40 6.95 4.75 -5.18
N CYS A 41 7.15 5.29 -3.98
CA CYS A 41 6.64 4.75 -2.74
C CYS A 41 5.48 5.61 -2.26
N TYR A 42 4.44 4.99 -1.70
CA TYR A 42 3.31 5.71 -1.14
C TYR A 42 3.13 5.34 0.32
N GLN A 43 2.77 6.31 1.16
CA GLN A 43 2.51 6.09 2.58
C GLN A 43 1.05 6.40 2.90
N LYS A 44 0.43 5.56 3.74
CA LYS A 44 -0.97 5.73 4.11
C LYS A 44 -1.17 6.98 4.97
N LEU A 45 -2.21 7.74 4.65
CA LEU A 45 -2.66 8.88 5.46
C LEU A 45 -3.63 8.43 6.56
N LEU A 46 -3.49 9.05 7.72
CA LEU A 46 -4.40 8.92 8.85
C LEU A 46 -5.14 10.24 9.05
N HIS A 47 -6.48 10.17 9.05
CA HIS A 47 -7.29 11.31 9.41
C HIS A 47 -7.61 11.28 10.92
N SER A 48 -7.23 12.32 11.65
CA SER A 48 -7.61 12.47 13.05
C SER A 48 -8.72 13.50 13.22
N GLN A 49 -9.96 13.03 13.32
CA GLN A 49 -11.12 13.91 13.58
C GLN A 49 -10.97 14.73 14.87
N LYS A 50 -10.29 14.18 15.88
CA LYS A 50 -10.07 14.84 17.19
C LYS A 50 -9.03 15.96 17.16
N ARG A 51 -8.25 16.12 16.09
CA ARG A 51 -7.17 17.12 15.99
C ARG A 51 -7.46 18.22 14.96
N GLY A 52 -8.74 18.56 14.76
CA GLY A 52 -9.15 19.69 13.91
C GLY A 52 -8.84 19.48 12.43
N GLY A 53 -9.14 18.29 11.90
CA GLY A 53 -8.95 17.98 10.46
C GLY A 53 -7.49 17.75 10.04
N LYS A 54 -6.57 17.59 10.99
CA LYS A 54 -5.17 17.29 10.69
C LYS A 54 -5.02 15.89 10.12
N VAL A 55 -4.12 15.79 9.14
CA VAL A 55 -3.71 14.54 8.52
C VAL A 55 -2.34 14.14 9.09
N GLY A 56 -2.21 12.89 9.50
CA GLY A 56 -0.96 12.23 9.83
C GLY A 56 -0.64 11.12 8.84
N CYS A 57 0.42 10.38 9.10
CA CYS A 57 0.79 9.21 8.31
C CYS A 57 0.75 7.95 9.18
N ASP A 58 0.34 6.83 8.61
CA ASP A 58 0.52 5.50 9.20
C ASP A 58 1.87 4.93 8.75
N SER A 59 2.46 4.02 9.52
CA SER A 59 3.64 3.25 9.09
C SER A 59 3.21 2.11 8.16
N ILE A 60 2.41 2.42 7.14
CA ILE A 60 1.95 1.50 6.11
C ILE A 60 2.34 2.10 4.77
N TYR A 61 3.07 1.31 4.01
CA TYR A 61 3.69 1.71 2.75
C TYR A 61 3.19 0.83 1.63
N LEU A 62 3.03 1.43 0.47
CA LEU A 62 2.78 0.78 -0.80
C LEU A 62 4.01 0.95 -1.67
N THR A 63 4.67 -0.15 -2.00
CA THR A 63 5.98 -0.16 -2.64
C THR A 63 6.07 -1.25 -3.70
N TRP A 64 6.97 -1.07 -4.66
CA TRP A 64 7.27 -2.07 -5.66
C TRP A 64 8.27 -3.09 -5.12
N ASN A 65 7.99 -4.38 -5.31
CA ASN A 65 8.93 -5.45 -5.08
C ASN A 65 9.50 -5.92 -6.42
N GLY A 66 10.72 -5.49 -6.73
CA GLY A 66 11.40 -5.88 -7.97
C GLY A 66 11.78 -7.37 -8.03
N GLY A 67 11.95 -8.04 -6.89
CA GLY A 67 12.23 -9.47 -6.85
C GLY A 67 11.02 -10.33 -7.20
N GLN A 68 9.81 -9.87 -6.83
CA GLN A 68 8.55 -10.57 -7.09
C GLN A 68 7.72 -9.93 -8.22
N MET A 69 8.24 -8.88 -8.85
CA MET A 69 7.60 -8.14 -9.95
C MET A 69 6.14 -7.74 -9.66
N LYS A 70 5.90 -7.20 -8.46
CA LYS A 70 4.55 -6.82 -8.00
C LYS A 70 4.55 -5.67 -7.01
N TRP A 71 3.38 -5.05 -6.84
CA TRP A 71 3.16 -4.05 -5.80
C TRP A 71 2.77 -4.72 -4.49
N GLU A 72 3.26 -4.17 -3.38
CA GLU A 72 3.07 -4.70 -2.03
C GLU A 72 2.67 -3.61 -1.04
N VAL A 73 1.85 -3.99 -0.06
CA VAL A 73 1.63 -3.21 1.15
C VAL A 73 2.42 -3.82 2.30
N THR A 74 3.22 -3.00 2.97
CA THR A 74 4.10 -3.41 4.06
C THR A 74 4.12 -2.37 5.18
N THR A 75 4.62 -2.74 6.35
CA THR A 75 4.85 -1.81 7.47
C THR A 75 6.30 -1.37 7.59
N ASP A 76 7.18 -1.83 6.70
CA ASP A 76 8.61 -1.61 6.76
C ASP A 76 9.19 -1.48 5.35
N LEU A 77 10.22 -0.66 5.14
CA LEU A 77 10.85 -0.45 3.83
C LEU A 77 12.15 -1.24 3.65
N ARG A 78 12.60 -2.02 4.65
CA ARG A 78 13.74 -2.93 4.54
C ARG A 78 13.51 -4.01 3.47
N GLU A 79 14.58 -4.59 2.95
CA GLU A 79 14.51 -5.64 1.91
C GLU A 79 13.76 -6.88 2.41
N THR A 80 14.16 -7.41 3.56
CA THR A 80 13.46 -8.51 4.23
C THR A 80 12.42 -7.94 5.19
N ARG A 81 11.14 -8.02 4.80
CA ARG A 81 10.04 -7.37 5.50
C ARG A 81 8.75 -8.19 5.47
N PRO A 82 7.87 -8.03 6.47
CA PRO A 82 6.52 -8.57 6.39
C PRO A 82 5.72 -7.87 5.29
N VAL A 83 5.01 -8.65 4.48
CA VAL A 83 4.10 -8.16 3.44
C VAL A 83 2.67 -8.41 3.88
N VAL A 84 1.90 -7.34 4.06
CA VAL A 84 0.51 -7.42 4.52
C VAL A 84 -0.43 -7.66 3.34
N ALA A 85 -0.11 -7.13 2.16
CA ALA A 85 -0.86 -7.41 0.94
C ALA A 85 0.03 -7.32 -0.29
N CYS A 86 -0.36 -7.97 -1.37
CA CYS A 86 0.26 -7.78 -2.68
C CYS A 86 -0.78 -7.72 -3.80
N SER A 87 -0.44 -7.04 -4.89
CA SER A 87 -1.25 -7.04 -6.10
C SER A 87 -1.32 -8.45 -6.67
N ALA A 88 -2.52 -8.88 -7.10
CA ALA A 88 -2.65 -10.14 -7.83
C ALA A 88 -1.97 -10.07 -9.21
N VAL A 89 -1.91 -8.88 -9.81
CA VAL A 89 -1.20 -8.64 -11.06
C VAL A 89 0.31 -8.65 -10.80
N LEU A 90 0.97 -9.66 -11.36
CA LEU A 90 2.41 -9.72 -11.57
C LEU A 90 2.73 -9.14 -12.96
N GLY A 91 3.85 -8.44 -13.12
CA GLY A 91 4.22 -7.98 -14.45
C GLY A 91 5.36 -6.97 -14.50
N GLU A 92 5.47 -6.31 -15.64
CA GLU A 92 6.46 -5.27 -15.85
C GLU A 92 6.27 -4.11 -14.86
N VAL A 93 7.39 -3.49 -14.52
CA VAL A 93 7.43 -2.30 -13.70
C VAL A 93 6.55 -1.23 -14.33
N GLY A 94 5.49 -0.86 -13.63
CA GLY A 94 4.48 0.07 -14.13
C GLY A 94 3.83 0.87 -13.01
N PRO A 95 3.11 1.95 -13.35
CA PRO A 95 2.45 2.76 -12.35
C PRO A 95 1.48 1.90 -11.55
N VAL A 96 1.45 2.13 -10.24
CA VAL A 96 0.61 1.40 -9.29
C VAL A 96 -0.89 1.48 -9.63
N SER A 97 -1.33 2.48 -10.40
CA SER A 97 -2.68 2.56 -10.95
C SER A 97 -3.05 1.37 -11.86
N LYS A 98 -2.05 0.69 -12.44
CA LYS A 98 -2.24 -0.53 -13.25
C LYS A 98 -2.27 -1.80 -12.40
N ALA A 99 -1.93 -1.73 -11.11
CA ALA A 99 -2.14 -2.83 -10.17
C ALA A 99 -3.64 -2.88 -9.80
N ALA A 100 -4.47 -3.21 -10.79
CA ALA A 100 -5.89 -3.40 -10.60
C ALA A 100 -6.10 -4.57 -9.63
N GLY A 101 -7.03 -4.40 -8.68
CA GLY A 101 -7.38 -5.44 -7.72
C GLY A 101 -7.96 -6.69 -8.39
N PRO A 102 -8.20 -7.77 -7.61
CA PRO A 102 -8.17 -7.82 -6.14
C PRO A 102 -6.75 -7.92 -5.56
N TRP A 103 -6.56 -7.38 -4.35
CA TRP A 103 -5.31 -7.50 -3.60
C TRP A 103 -5.34 -8.75 -2.74
N LYS A 104 -4.27 -9.56 -2.80
CA LYS A 104 -4.09 -10.72 -1.91
C LYS A 104 -3.60 -10.20 -0.56
N VAL A 105 -4.38 -10.36 0.49
CA VAL A 105 -4.06 -9.87 1.84
C VAL A 105 -3.73 -11.05 2.76
N GLN A 106 -2.63 -10.93 3.49
CA GLN A 106 -2.25 -11.91 4.50
C GLN A 106 -3.21 -11.83 5.69
N ASP A 107 -3.90 -12.89 6.05
CA ASP A 107 -4.84 -12.95 7.19
C ASP A 107 -4.14 -13.22 8.54
N GLY A 108 -2.84 -13.55 8.50
CA GLY A 108 -2.02 -13.90 9.65
C GLY A 108 -1.83 -15.41 9.85
N ASN A 109 -2.34 -16.25 8.94
CA ASN A 109 -2.15 -17.71 8.96
C ASN A 109 -0.98 -18.20 8.09
N GLY A 110 -0.17 -17.29 7.55
CA GLY A 110 1.08 -17.63 6.85
C GLY A 110 0.94 -17.84 5.35
N ASP A 111 -0.24 -18.19 4.84
CA ASP A 111 -0.43 -18.47 3.42
C ASP A 111 -1.28 -17.41 2.71
N PHE A 112 -0.78 -16.90 1.59
CA PHE A 112 -1.61 -16.16 0.65
C PHE A 112 -2.51 -17.19 -0.04
N PHE A 113 -3.79 -17.20 0.28
CA PHE A 113 -4.75 -18.05 -0.42
C PHE A 113 -4.83 -17.61 -1.88
N GLU A 114 -4.48 -18.51 -2.80
CA GLU A 114 -4.86 -18.38 -4.20
C GLU A 114 -6.30 -18.86 -4.32
N ASP A 115 -7.21 -17.99 -4.76
CA ASP A 115 -8.49 -18.46 -5.27
C ASP A 115 -8.17 -19.31 -6.51
N ALA A 116 -8.44 -20.62 -6.41
CA ALA A 116 -8.25 -21.62 -7.46
C ALA A 116 -9.29 -21.47 -8.58
#